data_AF-A0A5E3WJ31-F1
#
_entry.id   AF-A0A5E3WJ31-F1
#
_cell.length_a   1.000
_cell.length_b   1.000
_cell.length_c   1.000
_cell.angle_alpha   90.00
_cell.angle_beta   90.00
_cell.angle_gamma   90.00
#
_symmetry.space_group_name_H-M   'P 1'
#
loop_
_entity.id
_entity.type
_entity.pdbx_description
1 polymer ?
#
loop_
_entity_poly.entity_id
_entity_poly.type
_entity_poly.pdbx_seq_one_letter_code
_entity_poly.pdbx_strand_id
1 'polypeptide(L)'
;MRVIGAWLQAVPRLKHLSLTQTRETRRGDASTVEHIEASLFIAPAAVALIPELTALHVDGLDLELTSDIFLNLVELSFTRTTFHDTPRRGNPANLRAVFQRMQKLRKLALVDVRFGSFPDNDIGLPPSLHHLEYSGGSLDALSRLKPSASVRVKLIRTGPPITASKYRDTPILVDVFNAWLGSETPATAVRLTSRSNSHTSEVRVAYWRNTGSHANGLAPDFEFNRRFDGTSWVEDIITGSTHNNITHATLDVDWDSPLFRGKADWLECFGPLPYLHTLMLTGPPMETPVHTVVQQLVLPAHMATVLDEMVSTADVGVVGWRTLVSDVHVRRLA
;
A
#
# COMPACT_ATOMS: atom_id res chain seq x y z
N MET A 1 -31.89 13.40 -11.00
CA MET A 1 -31.06 14.26 -10.14
C MET A 1 -31.79 14.47 -8.81
N ARG A 2 -31.37 13.80 -7.72
CA ARG A 2 -31.99 13.98 -6.40
C ARG A 2 -31.37 15.23 -5.74
N VAL A 3 -32.20 16.17 -5.30
CA VAL A 3 -31.74 17.43 -4.72
C VAL A 3 -31.42 17.21 -3.24
N ILE A 4 -30.15 16.97 -2.94
CA ILE A 4 -29.65 16.81 -1.56
C ILE A 4 -29.65 18.16 -0.79
N GLY A 5 -29.79 19.30 -1.50
CA GLY A 5 -29.67 20.64 -0.94
C GLY A 5 -30.62 20.94 0.23
N ALA A 6 -31.89 20.56 0.15
CA ALA A 6 -32.86 20.83 1.23
C ALA A 6 -32.52 20.08 2.53
N TRP A 7 -31.96 18.88 2.41
CA TRP A 7 -31.51 18.11 3.57
C TRP A 7 -30.24 18.71 4.19
N LEU A 8 -29.30 19.18 3.38
CA LEU A 8 -28.08 19.84 3.88
C LEU A 8 -28.40 21.14 4.65
N GLN A 9 -29.42 21.89 4.23
CA GLN A 9 -29.89 23.08 4.96
C GLN A 9 -30.35 22.77 6.39
N ALA A 10 -30.88 21.57 6.63
CA ALA A 10 -31.34 21.15 7.95
C ALA A 10 -30.20 20.74 8.89
N VAL A 11 -28.97 20.56 8.38
CA VAL A 11 -27.82 20.04 9.16
C VAL A 11 -26.56 20.90 8.95
N PRO A 12 -26.58 22.18 9.37
CA PRO A 12 -25.50 23.14 9.05
C PRO A 12 -24.15 22.83 9.72
N ARG A 13 -24.15 22.02 10.77
CA ARG A 13 -22.95 21.59 11.52
C ARG A 13 -22.44 20.21 11.11
N LEU A 14 -22.78 19.76 9.90
CA LEU A 14 -22.37 18.45 9.40
C LEU A 14 -20.85 18.43 9.18
N LYS A 15 -20.13 17.63 9.98
CA LYS A 15 -18.67 17.46 9.88
C LYS A 15 -18.25 16.29 8.99
N HIS A 16 -19.09 15.25 8.96
CA HIS A 16 -18.82 14.01 8.23
C HIS A 16 -20.00 13.70 7.31
N LEU A 17 -19.72 13.50 6.02
CA LEU A 17 -20.71 13.12 5.03
C LEU A 17 -20.27 11.85 4.32
N SER A 18 -21.13 10.84 4.32
CA SER A 18 -20.95 9.60 3.57
C SER A 18 -22.04 9.48 2.51
N LEU A 19 -21.64 9.25 1.27
CA LEU A 19 -22.51 9.18 0.10
C LEU A 19 -22.26 7.85 -0.59
N THR A 20 -23.26 6.97 -0.57
CA THR A 20 -23.12 5.61 -1.07
C THR A 20 -24.19 5.33 -2.11
N GLN A 21 -23.78 4.92 -3.31
CA GLN A 21 -24.69 4.36 -4.29
C GLN A 21 -24.95 2.89 -3.96
N THR A 22 -26.13 2.59 -3.44
CA THR A 22 -26.62 1.21 -3.35
C THR A 22 -26.85 0.69 -4.78
N ARG A 23 -26.00 -0.21 -5.26
CA ARG A 23 -26.28 -0.95 -6.50
C ARG A 23 -27.41 -1.92 -6.22
N GLU A 24 -28.63 -1.57 -6.63
CA GLU A 24 -29.65 -2.58 -6.81
C GLU A 24 -29.20 -3.49 -7.96
N THR A 25 -28.76 -4.70 -7.63
CA THR A 25 -28.52 -5.73 -8.61
C THR A 25 -29.88 -6.12 -9.19
N ARG A 26 -30.30 -5.44 -10.26
CA ARG A 26 -31.43 -5.90 -11.06
C ARG A 26 -31.04 -7.26 -11.62
N ARG A 27 -31.63 -8.30 -11.03
CA ARG A 27 -31.51 -9.70 -11.46
C ARG A 27 -32.30 -9.84 -12.77
N GLY A 28 -31.71 -9.43 -13.88
CA GLY A 28 -32.32 -9.49 -15.20
C GLY A 28 -31.23 -9.60 -16.27
N ASP A 29 -31.26 -10.72 -16.99
CA ASP A 29 -30.52 -11.12 -18.19
C ASP A 29 -29.08 -10.62 -18.40
N ALA A 30 -28.17 -11.59 -18.42
CA ALA A 30 -26.71 -11.45 -18.34
C ALA A 30 -26.00 -10.76 -19.53
N SER A 31 -26.70 -10.15 -20.49
CA SER A 31 -26.07 -9.71 -21.75
C SER A 31 -25.82 -8.21 -21.89
N THR A 32 -26.39 -7.34 -21.05
CA THR A 32 -26.13 -5.89 -21.12
C THR A 32 -26.38 -5.26 -19.76
N VAL A 33 -25.42 -5.41 -18.84
CA VAL A 33 -25.40 -4.58 -17.62
C VAL A 33 -25.00 -3.17 -18.06
N GLU A 34 -25.97 -2.37 -18.51
CA GLU A 34 -25.78 -0.93 -18.60
C GLU A 34 -25.43 -0.43 -17.19
N HIS A 35 -24.17 -0.05 -17.00
CA HIS A 35 -23.73 0.65 -15.81
C HIS A 35 -24.43 2.01 -15.81
N ILE A 36 -25.55 2.12 -15.09
CA ILE A 36 -26.16 3.40 -14.78
C ILE A 36 -25.20 4.12 -13.82
N GLU A 37 -24.29 4.91 -14.40
CA GLU A 37 -23.43 5.83 -13.68
C GLU A 37 -24.29 6.90 -13.03
N ALA A 38 -24.48 6.83 -11.71
CA ALA A 38 -25.12 7.93 -10.99
C ALA A 38 -24.07 9.00 -10.75
N SER A 39 -24.17 10.10 -11.50
CA SER A 39 -23.37 11.30 -11.25
C SER A 39 -24.01 12.14 -10.14
N LEU A 40 -23.23 12.51 -9.14
CA LEU A 40 -23.63 13.47 -8.12
C LEU A 40 -23.06 14.85 -8.44
N PHE A 41 -23.97 15.81 -8.60
CA PHE A 41 -23.64 17.23 -8.73
C PHE A 41 -23.89 17.95 -7.40
N ILE A 42 -22.82 18.44 -6.78
CA ILE A 42 -22.89 19.32 -5.62
C ILE A 42 -22.67 20.76 -6.11
N ALA A 43 -23.76 21.52 -6.24
CA ALA A 43 -23.70 22.91 -6.66
C ALA A 43 -22.76 23.74 -5.75
N PRO A 44 -22.02 24.73 -6.27
CA PRO A 44 -21.13 25.56 -5.45
C PRO A 44 -21.82 26.18 -4.22
N ALA A 45 -23.08 26.58 -4.36
CA ALA A 45 -23.89 27.14 -3.27
C ALA A 45 -24.13 26.16 -2.10
N ALA A 46 -24.02 24.84 -2.32
CA ALA A 46 -24.20 23.85 -1.26
C ALA A 46 -23.10 23.92 -0.19
N VAL A 47 -21.94 24.47 -0.51
CA VAL A 47 -20.81 24.62 0.43
C VAL A 47 -21.14 25.60 1.55
N ALA A 48 -21.89 26.65 1.23
CA ALA A 48 -22.39 27.59 2.23
C ALA A 48 -23.37 26.93 3.23
N LEU A 49 -23.95 25.78 2.87
CA LEU A 49 -24.90 25.05 3.73
C LEU A 49 -24.20 24.10 4.71
N ILE A 50 -22.96 23.69 4.42
CA ILE A 50 -22.18 22.75 5.24
C ILE A 50 -20.73 23.26 5.42
N PRO A 51 -20.55 24.46 6.02
CA PRO A 51 -19.24 25.08 6.16
C PRO A 51 -18.29 24.30 7.07
N GLU A 52 -18.83 23.46 7.97
CA GLU A 52 -18.05 22.64 8.92
C GLU A 52 -17.64 21.27 8.37
N LEU A 53 -17.94 20.94 7.10
CA LEU A 53 -17.60 19.63 6.56
C LEU A 53 -16.08 19.45 6.48
N THR A 54 -15.57 18.45 7.20
CA THR A 54 -14.14 18.10 7.24
C THR A 54 -13.85 16.70 6.70
N ALA A 55 -14.85 15.82 6.61
CA ALA A 55 -14.67 14.48 6.07
C ALA A 55 -15.75 14.13 5.03
N LEU A 56 -15.31 13.66 3.86
CA LEU A 56 -16.19 13.20 2.79
C LEU A 56 -15.80 11.77 2.38
N HIS A 57 -16.77 10.86 2.45
CA HIS A 57 -16.65 9.51 1.93
C HIS A 57 -17.65 9.32 0.79
N VAL A 58 -17.16 8.89 -0.37
CA VAL A 58 -17.98 8.66 -1.55
C VAL A 58 -17.75 7.23 -2.03
N ASP A 59 -18.83 6.48 -2.19
CA ASP A 59 -18.81 5.09 -2.64
C ASP A 59 -19.75 4.88 -3.84
N GLY A 60 -19.16 4.48 -4.96
CA GLY A 60 -19.86 4.07 -6.18
C GLY A 60 -20.44 5.22 -6.99
N LEU A 61 -20.26 6.48 -6.58
CA LEU A 61 -20.77 7.66 -7.28
C LEU A 61 -19.68 8.32 -8.13
N ASP A 62 -20.08 8.82 -9.29
CA ASP A 62 -19.25 9.72 -10.09
C ASP A 62 -19.43 11.15 -9.57
N LEU A 63 -18.35 11.79 -9.15
CA LEU A 63 -18.38 13.15 -8.61
C LEU A 63 -17.97 14.18 -9.66
N GLU A 64 -18.77 15.23 -9.81
CA GLU A 64 -18.30 16.44 -10.47
C GLU A 64 -17.34 17.20 -9.54
N LEU A 65 -16.07 17.24 -9.95
CA LEU A 65 -14.93 17.79 -9.23
C LEU A 65 -14.89 19.34 -9.14
N THR A 66 -15.99 20.01 -9.47
CA THR A 66 -16.09 21.48 -9.52
C THR A 66 -16.44 22.11 -8.18
N SER A 67 -16.94 21.33 -7.21
CA SER A 67 -17.49 21.86 -5.96
C SER A 67 -16.43 22.46 -5.01
N ASP A 68 -16.75 23.54 -4.31
CA ASP A 68 -15.88 24.12 -3.26
C ASP A 68 -15.92 23.33 -1.94
N ILE A 69 -16.71 22.25 -1.88
CA ILE A 69 -16.83 21.37 -0.72
C ILE A 69 -15.46 20.78 -0.32
N PHE A 70 -14.55 20.69 -1.28
CA PHE A 70 -13.22 20.15 -1.12
C PHE A 70 -12.25 21.08 -0.36
N LEU A 71 -12.52 22.38 -0.26
CA LEU A 71 -11.58 23.36 0.29
C LEU A 71 -11.31 23.16 1.79
N ASN A 72 -12.31 22.67 2.54
CA ASN A 72 -12.23 22.51 3.98
C ASN A 72 -11.98 21.07 4.44
N LEU A 73 -11.92 20.12 3.50
CA LEU A 73 -11.75 18.71 3.85
C LEU A 73 -10.36 18.44 4.44
N VAL A 74 -10.38 17.68 5.53
CA VAL A 74 -9.23 17.07 6.20
C VAL A 74 -9.11 15.61 5.79
N GLU A 75 -10.24 14.94 5.54
CA GLU A 75 -10.30 13.55 5.12
C GLU A 75 -11.18 13.39 3.87
N LEU A 76 -10.67 12.65 2.90
CA LEU A 76 -11.39 12.33 1.66
C LEU A 76 -11.20 10.87 1.30
N SER A 77 -12.29 10.20 1.00
CA SER A 77 -12.28 8.80 0.61
C SER A 77 -13.17 8.57 -0.60
N PHE A 78 -12.61 7.95 -1.63
CA PHE A 78 -13.32 7.49 -2.82
C PHE A 78 -13.27 5.98 -2.87
N THR A 79 -14.42 5.36 -3.03
CA THR A 79 -14.58 3.90 -3.13
C THR A 79 -15.35 3.60 -4.41
N ARG A 80 -14.82 2.73 -5.28
CA ARG A 80 -15.46 2.32 -6.53
C ARG A 80 -15.91 3.50 -7.40
N THR A 81 -15.16 4.60 -7.37
CA THR A 81 -15.44 5.82 -8.13
C THR A 81 -14.65 5.83 -9.44
N THR A 82 -15.28 6.33 -10.51
CA THR A 82 -14.61 6.58 -11.78
C THR A 82 -14.40 8.09 -11.97
N PHE A 83 -13.17 8.49 -12.23
CA PHE A 83 -12.86 9.86 -12.60
C PHE A 83 -12.78 9.97 -14.12
N HIS A 84 -13.77 10.64 -14.71
CA HIS A 84 -13.80 10.91 -16.15
C HIS A 84 -13.07 12.21 -16.46
N ASP A 85 -12.14 12.18 -17.41
CA ASP A 85 -11.36 13.36 -17.83
C ASP A 85 -12.10 14.19 -18.90
N THR A 86 -13.06 13.59 -19.62
CA THR A 86 -13.85 14.35 -20.58
C THR A 86 -14.85 15.24 -19.83
N PRO A 87 -14.79 16.57 -20.01
CA PRO A 87 -15.76 17.45 -19.41
C PRO A 87 -17.11 17.18 -20.09
N ARG A 88 -17.96 16.34 -19.47
CA ARG A 88 -19.33 16.07 -19.94
C ARG A 88 -20.14 17.37 -20.10
N ARG A 89 -19.68 18.49 -19.53
CA ARG A 89 -20.34 19.81 -19.52
C ARG A 89 -19.40 21.01 -19.72
N GLY A 90 -18.30 20.84 -20.47
CA GLY A 90 -17.45 21.97 -20.87
C GLY A 90 -16.67 22.67 -19.74
N ASN A 91 -16.57 22.06 -18.56
CA ASN A 91 -15.77 22.57 -17.44
C ASN A 91 -14.64 21.59 -17.09
N PRO A 92 -13.36 21.93 -17.34
CA PRO A 92 -12.22 21.03 -17.21
C PRO A 92 -11.73 20.94 -15.74
N ALA A 93 -12.63 20.65 -14.80
CA ALA A 93 -12.23 20.37 -13.42
C ALA A 93 -11.52 19.01 -13.35
N ASN A 94 -10.26 18.99 -13.76
CA ASN A 94 -9.37 17.85 -13.63
C ASN A 94 -9.02 17.66 -12.14
N LEU A 95 -8.91 16.40 -11.69
CA LEU A 95 -8.50 16.01 -10.34
C LEU A 95 -7.28 16.77 -9.83
N ARG A 96 -6.35 17.11 -10.73
CA ARG A 96 -5.20 17.96 -10.44
C ARG A 96 -5.59 19.32 -9.84
N ALA A 97 -6.54 20.02 -10.47
CA ALA A 97 -6.99 21.33 -9.99
C ALA A 97 -7.72 21.23 -8.64
N VAL A 98 -8.40 20.10 -8.40
CA VAL A 98 -9.04 19.84 -7.10
C VAL A 98 -8.01 19.64 -6.00
N PHE A 99 -7.03 18.76 -6.22
CA PHE A 99 -5.98 18.50 -5.24
C PHE A 99 -5.14 19.74 -4.93
N GLN A 100 -4.87 20.59 -5.92
CA GLN A 100 -4.17 21.86 -5.70
C GLN A 100 -4.95 22.85 -4.80
N ARG A 101 -6.29 22.75 -4.76
CA ARG A 101 -7.12 23.60 -3.91
C ARG A 101 -7.31 23.04 -2.48
N MET A 102 -7.04 21.76 -2.27
CA MET A 102 -7.23 21.06 -1.00
C MET A 102 -6.12 21.37 0.02
N GLN A 103 -6.08 22.60 0.52
CA GLN A 103 -5.01 23.06 1.41
C GLN A 103 -5.02 22.41 2.81
N LYS A 104 -6.12 21.77 3.23
CA LYS A 104 -6.26 21.16 4.56
C LYS A 104 -6.27 19.62 4.56
N LEU A 105 -6.20 18.98 3.40
CA LEU A 105 -6.39 17.54 3.29
C LEU A 105 -5.20 16.79 3.89
N ARG A 106 -5.45 16.01 4.94
CA ARG A 106 -4.43 15.21 5.64
C ARG A 106 -4.49 13.73 5.27
N LYS A 107 -5.69 13.22 4.96
CA LYS A 107 -5.94 11.82 4.63
C LYS A 107 -6.68 11.69 3.30
N LEU A 108 -6.13 10.91 2.38
CA LEU A 108 -6.76 10.52 1.12
C LEU A 108 -6.84 8.99 1.05
N ALA A 109 -8.02 8.45 0.79
CA ALA A 109 -8.22 7.02 0.55
C ALA A 109 -8.82 6.79 -0.85
N LEU A 110 -8.17 5.96 -1.65
CA LEU A 110 -8.58 5.58 -3.00
C LEU A 110 -8.78 4.07 -3.05
N VAL A 111 -10.04 3.61 -3.05
CA VAL A 111 -10.41 2.19 -3.03
C VAL A 111 -11.11 1.84 -4.34
N ASP A 112 -10.55 0.93 -5.13
CA ASP A 112 -11.05 0.50 -6.44
C ASP A 112 -11.41 1.67 -7.37
N VAL A 113 -10.58 2.72 -7.30
CA VAL A 113 -10.74 3.93 -8.11
C VAL A 113 -10.22 3.68 -9.52
N ARG A 114 -10.96 4.18 -10.50
CA ARG A 114 -10.53 4.18 -11.90
C ARG A 114 -10.28 5.61 -12.37
N PHE A 115 -9.11 5.80 -12.96
CA PHE A 115 -8.78 7.00 -13.70
C PHE A 115 -9.10 6.76 -15.16
N GLY A 116 -9.89 7.65 -15.77
CA GLY A 116 -10.14 7.63 -17.20
C GLY A 116 -8.85 7.90 -18.01
N SER A 117 -8.98 8.06 -19.32
CA SER A 117 -7.86 8.41 -20.19
C SER A 117 -7.37 9.83 -19.86
N PHE A 118 -6.40 9.95 -18.95
CA PHE A 118 -5.70 11.21 -18.70
C PHE A 118 -4.60 11.40 -19.75
N PRO A 119 -4.44 12.60 -20.34
CA PRO A 119 -3.22 12.96 -21.04
C PRO A 119 -2.05 12.87 -20.04
N ASP A 120 -0.89 12.40 -20.50
CA ASP A 120 0.29 11.92 -19.76
C ASP A 120 0.93 12.84 -18.72
N ASN A 121 0.14 13.40 -17.81
CA ASN A 121 0.60 14.33 -16.79
C ASN A 121 0.37 13.71 -15.42
N ASP A 122 1.46 13.63 -14.65
CA ASP A 122 1.41 13.24 -13.24
C ASP A 122 0.51 14.19 -12.44
N ILE A 123 -0.18 13.63 -11.47
CA ILE A 123 -1.11 14.35 -10.58
C ILE A 123 -0.37 14.66 -9.28
N GLY A 124 -0.10 15.94 -9.05
CA GLY A 124 0.46 16.43 -7.79
C GLY A 124 -0.51 16.20 -6.63
N LEU A 125 0.00 15.65 -5.53
CA LEU A 125 -0.76 15.53 -4.28
C LEU A 125 -0.88 16.89 -3.57
N PRO A 126 -1.92 17.08 -2.75
CA PRO A 126 -2.02 18.28 -1.91
C PRO A 126 -0.82 18.39 -0.97
N PRO A 127 -0.25 19.59 -0.76
CA PRO A 127 0.95 19.77 0.07
C PRO A 127 0.73 19.44 1.56
N SER A 128 -0.51 19.48 2.03
CA SER A 128 -0.90 19.13 3.40
C SER A 128 -1.17 17.64 3.60
N LEU A 129 -1.11 16.83 2.54
CA LEU A 129 -1.38 15.41 2.63
C LEU A 129 -0.29 14.73 3.48
N HIS A 130 -0.72 13.88 4.41
CA HIS A 130 0.17 13.11 5.28
C HIS A 130 -0.06 11.61 5.17
N HIS A 131 -1.25 11.19 4.71
CA HIS A 131 -1.60 9.79 4.58
C HIS A 131 -2.36 9.53 3.29
N LEU A 132 -1.83 8.62 2.48
CA LEU A 132 -2.47 8.06 1.29
C LEU A 132 -2.73 6.58 1.51
N GLU A 133 -3.99 6.18 1.47
CA GLU A 133 -4.41 4.78 1.43
C GLU A 133 -4.87 4.45 0.02
N TYR A 134 -4.26 3.45 -0.61
CA TYR A 134 -4.66 2.95 -1.93
C TYR A 134 -5.02 1.49 -1.81
N SER A 135 -6.23 1.13 -2.24
CA SER A 135 -6.67 -0.25 -2.33
C SER A 135 -7.22 -0.51 -3.72
N GLY A 136 -6.73 -1.50 -4.45
CA GLY A 136 -7.22 -1.71 -5.81
C GLY A 136 -6.66 -2.93 -6.53
N GLY A 137 -7.41 -3.36 -7.54
CA GLY A 137 -6.99 -4.41 -8.46
C GLY A 137 -5.87 -4.00 -9.42
N SER A 138 -5.84 -2.75 -9.88
CA SER A 138 -4.79 -2.16 -10.73
C SER A 138 -3.93 -1.18 -9.93
N LEU A 139 -2.72 -0.88 -10.39
CA LEU A 139 -1.83 0.16 -9.85
C LEU A 139 -1.77 1.42 -10.72
N ASP A 140 -2.49 1.46 -11.85
CA ASP A 140 -2.44 2.56 -12.83
C ASP A 140 -2.78 3.92 -12.22
N ALA A 141 -3.72 3.93 -11.27
CA ALA A 141 -4.08 5.18 -10.61
C ALA A 141 -2.98 5.65 -9.65
N LEU A 142 -2.33 4.73 -8.94
CA LEU A 142 -1.25 5.07 -8.02
C LEU A 142 0.01 5.52 -8.76
N SER A 143 0.33 4.93 -9.92
CA SER A 143 1.50 5.30 -10.72
C SER A 143 1.41 6.71 -11.32
N ARG A 144 0.19 7.25 -11.47
CA ARG A 144 -0.04 8.63 -11.91
C ARG A 144 0.08 9.67 -10.79
N LEU A 145 0.14 9.28 -9.52
CA LEU A 145 0.26 10.21 -8.40
C LEU A 145 1.73 10.58 -8.17
N LYS A 146 2.04 11.88 -8.15
CA LYS A 146 3.39 12.35 -7.86
C LYS A 146 3.76 12.05 -6.40
N PRO A 147 4.82 11.28 -6.13
CA PRO A 147 5.26 11.00 -4.77
C PRO A 147 5.64 12.25 -3.98
N SER A 148 5.50 12.16 -2.65
CA SER A 148 6.01 13.18 -1.72
C SER A 148 6.60 12.49 -0.49
N ALA A 149 7.78 12.93 -0.06
CA ALA A 149 8.45 12.41 1.13
C ALA A 149 7.66 12.68 2.43
N SER A 150 6.77 13.67 2.44
CA SER A 150 5.93 13.98 3.60
C SER A 150 4.69 13.07 3.74
N VAL A 151 4.38 12.28 2.72
CA VAL A 151 3.18 11.45 2.65
C VAL A 151 3.53 10.02 3.01
N ARG A 152 2.84 9.46 4.01
CA ARG A 152 2.87 8.04 4.31
C ARG A 152 1.90 7.30 3.40
N VAL A 153 2.35 6.20 2.81
CA VAL A 153 1.56 5.41 1.87
C VAL A 153 1.20 4.06 2.46
N LYS A 154 -0.06 3.66 2.32
CA LYS A 154 -0.53 2.31 2.59
C LYS A 154 -1.20 1.76 1.33
N LEU A 155 -0.55 0.82 0.68
CA LEU A 155 -1.02 0.11 -0.49
C LEU A 155 -1.60 -1.25 -0.06
N ILE A 156 -2.85 -1.52 -0.40
CA ILE A 156 -3.59 -2.73 -0.05
C ILE A 156 -4.04 -3.43 -1.33
N ARG A 157 -3.67 -4.70 -1.52
CA ARG A 157 -4.16 -5.55 -2.61
C ARG A 157 -4.88 -6.75 -2.02
N THR A 158 -6.21 -6.69 -2.05
CA THR A 158 -7.12 -7.70 -1.47
C THR A 158 -7.75 -8.63 -2.49
N GLY A 159 -7.55 -8.41 -3.79
CA GLY A 159 -8.10 -9.26 -4.85
C GLY A 159 -7.29 -10.56 -5.05
N PRO A 160 -7.94 -11.69 -5.38
CA PRO A 160 -7.22 -12.87 -5.86
C PRO A 160 -6.39 -12.48 -7.09
N PRO A 161 -5.16 -13.00 -7.26
CA PRO A 161 -4.41 -12.75 -8.48
C PRO A 161 -5.26 -13.26 -9.64
N ILE A 162 -5.79 -12.35 -10.46
CA ILE A 162 -6.46 -12.77 -11.69
C ILE A 162 -5.41 -13.54 -12.46
N THR A 163 -5.69 -14.81 -12.72
CA THR A 163 -4.76 -15.86 -13.17
C THR A 163 -3.97 -15.52 -14.45
N ALA A 164 -4.28 -14.40 -15.12
CA ALA A 164 -3.58 -13.88 -16.29
C ALA A 164 -2.71 -12.62 -16.05
N SER A 165 -2.80 -11.93 -14.91
CA SER A 165 -2.13 -10.63 -14.68
C SER A 165 -0.89 -10.68 -13.79
N LYS A 166 -0.51 -11.86 -13.24
CA LYS A 166 0.63 -12.02 -12.31
C LYS A 166 1.93 -11.36 -12.80
N TYR A 167 2.17 -11.28 -14.11
CA TYR A 167 3.40 -10.73 -14.70
C TYR A 167 3.29 -9.29 -15.25
N ARG A 168 2.07 -8.75 -15.43
CA ARG A 168 1.93 -7.39 -15.99
C ARG A 168 2.16 -6.29 -14.97
N ASP A 169 1.89 -6.57 -13.70
CA ASP A 169 1.91 -5.55 -12.66
C ASP A 169 3.26 -5.42 -11.95
N THR A 170 4.16 -6.42 -12.04
CA THR A 170 5.45 -6.39 -11.33
C THR A 170 6.31 -5.18 -11.74
N PRO A 171 6.46 -4.83 -13.03
CA PRO A 171 7.18 -3.61 -13.41
C PRO A 171 6.55 -2.35 -12.83
N ILE A 172 5.21 -2.22 -12.87
CA ILE A 172 4.49 -1.07 -12.33
C ILE A 172 4.65 -0.98 -10.81
N LEU A 173 4.62 -2.12 -10.11
CA LEU A 173 4.84 -2.17 -8.67
C LEU A 173 6.25 -1.73 -8.30
N VAL A 174 7.26 -2.19 -9.04
CA VAL A 174 8.67 -1.75 -8.86
C VAL A 174 8.81 -0.25 -9.12
N ASP A 175 8.18 0.27 -10.17
CA ASP A 175 8.17 1.71 -10.47
C ASP A 175 7.51 2.52 -9.34
N VAL A 176 6.37 2.05 -8.82
CA VAL A 176 5.71 2.65 -7.66
C VAL A 176 6.64 2.63 -6.44
N PHE A 177 7.27 1.49 -6.13
CA PHE A 177 8.21 1.41 -5.00
C PHE A 177 9.37 2.38 -5.17
N ASN A 178 10.01 2.40 -6.34
CA ASN A 178 11.14 3.30 -6.62
C ASN A 178 10.72 4.77 -6.53
N ALA A 179 9.54 5.13 -7.04
CA ALA A 179 9.04 6.49 -7.02
C ALA A 179 8.72 6.97 -5.59
N TRP A 180 8.09 6.11 -4.77
CA TRP A 180 7.61 6.50 -3.43
C TRP A 180 8.64 6.36 -2.32
N LEU A 181 9.55 5.40 -2.43
CA LEU A 181 10.64 5.23 -1.47
C LEU A 181 11.85 6.08 -1.83
N GLY A 182 12.11 6.31 -3.13
CA GLY A 182 13.03 7.30 -3.66
C GLY A 182 14.50 7.19 -3.22
N SER A 183 15.37 7.91 -3.92
CA SER A 183 16.78 8.07 -3.53
C SER A 183 17.03 9.22 -2.55
N GLU A 184 16.14 10.21 -2.50
CA GLU A 184 16.31 11.40 -1.67
C GLU A 184 16.10 11.12 -0.17
N THR A 185 15.17 10.22 0.15
CA THR A 185 14.87 9.81 1.53
C THR A 185 14.64 8.30 1.59
N PRO A 186 15.71 7.52 1.36
CA PRO A 186 15.58 6.08 1.21
C PRO A 186 15.19 5.43 2.54
N ALA A 187 14.52 4.28 2.44
CA ALA A 187 14.23 3.46 3.61
C ALA A 187 15.54 2.96 4.26
N THR A 188 15.57 2.98 5.59
CA THR A 188 16.69 2.44 6.39
C THR A 188 16.28 1.21 7.20
N ALA A 189 14.98 1.00 7.42
CA ALA A 189 14.45 -0.21 8.02
C ALA A 189 13.31 -0.80 7.19
N VAL A 190 13.24 -2.14 7.15
CA VAL A 190 12.18 -2.91 6.51
C VAL A 190 11.66 -3.99 7.44
N ARG A 191 10.35 -4.22 7.42
CA ARG A 191 9.70 -5.37 8.06
C ARG A 191 8.87 -6.12 7.04
N LEU A 192 9.21 -7.38 6.85
CA LEU A 192 8.40 -8.36 6.15
C LEU A 192 7.61 -9.16 7.18
N THR A 193 6.29 -9.18 7.06
CA THR A 193 5.42 -10.06 7.83
C THR A 193 4.66 -10.98 6.89
N SER A 194 4.63 -12.26 7.23
CA SER A 194 3.79 -13.25 6.56
C SER A 194 2.96 -13.99 7.56
N ARG A 195 1.68 -14.14 7.23
CA ARG A 195 0.72 -14.93 7.99
C ARG A 195 -0.03 -15.81 7.02
N SER A 196 -0.01 -17.11 7.24
CA SER A 196 -0.84 -18.03 6.49
C SER A 196 -2.00 -18.51 7.34
N ASN A 197 -3.11 -18.83 6.68
CA ASN A 197 -4.15 -19.68 7.23
C ASN A 197 -4.47 -20.76 6.19
N SER A 198 -5.39 -21.66 6.50
CA SER A 198 -5.75 -22.80 5.63
C SER A 198 -6.24 -22.43 4.23
N HIS A 199 -6.54 -21.15 3.95
CA HIS A 199 -7.14 -20.70 2.69
C HIS A 199 -6.37 -19.56 2.00
N THR A 200 -5.61 -18.76 2.75
CA THR A 200 -4.99 -17.53 2.25
C THR A 200 -3.71 -17.21 3.01
N SER A 201 -2.73 -16.65 2.31
CA SER A 201 -1.56 -16.01 2.93
C SER A 201 -1.66 -14.50 2.76
N GLU A 202 -1.37 -13.76 3.83
CA GLU A 202 -1.25 -12.31 3.85
C GLU A 202 0.22 -11.94 4.06
N VAL A 203 0.77 -11.15 3.15
CA VAL A 203 2.11 -10.59 3.27
C VAL A 203 2.03 -9.08 3.37
N ARG A 204 2.79 -8.57 4.33
CA ARG A 204 2.95 -7.15 4.57
C ARG A 204 4.43 -6.81 4.50
N VAL A 205 4.76 -5.82 3.69
CA VAL A 205 6.08 -5.19 3.68
C VAL A 205 5.92 -3.75 4.11
N ALA A 206 6.66 -3.37 5.14
CA ALA A 206 6.63 -2.04 5.72
C ALA A 206 8.05 -1.46 5.71
N TYR A 207 8.17 -0.20 5.28
CA TYR A 207 9.42 0.53 5.18
C TYR A 207 9.39 1.78 6.06
N TRP A 208 10.51 2.04 6.72
CA TRP A 208 10.76 3.27 7.47
C TRP A 208 12.03 3.93 6.96
N ARG A 209 11.97 5.23 6.77
CA ARG A 209 13.13 6.10 6.47
C ARG A 209 14.02 6.31 7.69
N ASN A 210 13.45 6.19 8.88
CA ASN A 210 14.15 6.36 10.15
C ASN A 210 14.02 5.10 11.01
N THR A 211 15.17 4.48 11.35
CA THR A 211 15.25 3.28 12.19
C THR A 211 14.68 3.49 13.60
N GLY A 212 14.85 4.68 14.18
CA GLY A 212 14.24 5.06 15.45
C GLY A 212 12.71 5.10 15.39
N SER A 213 12.11 5.42 14.24
CA SER A 213 10.65 5.33 14.06
C SER A 213 10.18 3.88 14.09
N HIS A 214 10.92 2.97 13.44
CA HIS A 214 10.65 1.54 13.51
C HIS A 214 10.81 1.00 14.93
N ALA A 215 11.91 1.32 15.62
CA ALA A 215 12.19 0.86 16.98
C ALA A 215 11.13 1.33 18.01
N ASN A 216 10.56 2.52 17.82
CA ASN A 216 9.50 3.07 18.66
C ASN A 216 8.09 2.61 18.26
N GLY A 217 7.95 1.71 17.27
CA GLY A 217 6.65 1.20 16.83
C GLY A 217 5.78 2.22 16.10
N LEU A 218 6.37 3.26 15.50
CA LEU A 218 5.62 4.24 14.70
C LEU A 218 5.16 3.62 13.37
N ALA A 219 4.12 4.22 12.79
CA ALA A 219 3.62 3.81 11.48
C ALA A 219 4.71 3.93 10.39
N PRO A 220 4.76 2.99 9.43
CA PRO A 220 5.71 3.04 8.33
C PRO A 220 5.47 4.22 7.40
N ASP A 221 6.53 4.63 6.70
CA ASP A 221 6.46 5.63 5.65
C ASP A 221 5.84 5.06 4.37
N PHE A 222 6.07 3.77 4.12
CA PHE A 222 5.43 3.02 3.06
C PHE A 222 5.06 1.63 3.55
N GLU A 223 3.82 1.21 3.29
CA GLU A 223 3.33 -0.11 3.60
C GLU A 223 2.67 -0.72 2.37
N PHE A 224 3.03 -1.95 2.08
CA PHE A 224 2.37 -2.79 1.09
C PHE A 224 1.78 -4.01 1.79
N ASN A 225 0.48 -4.22 1.62
CA ASN A 225 -0.24 -5.40 2.10
C ASN A 225 -0.85 -6.11 0.89
N ARG A 226 -0.53 -7.39 0.73
CA ARG A 226 -1.07 -8.24 -0.34
C ARG A 226 -1.56 -9.56 0.22
N ARG A 227 -2.76 -9.96 -0.19
CA ARG A 227 -3.30 -11.30 0.04
C ARG A 227 -3.11 -12.17 -1.19
N PHE A 228 -2.83 -13.46 -0.97
CA PHE A 228 -2.71 -14.44 -2.05
C PHE A 228 -3.24 -15.81 -1.65
N ASP A 229 -3.59 -16.57 -2.69
CA ASP A 229 -4.08 -17.95 -2.66
C ASP A 229 -2.94 -18.93 -2.99
N GLY A 230 -2.15 -19.31 -1.97
CA GLY A 230 -1.28 -20.51 -1.94
C GLY A 230 -0.20 -20.72 -3.02
N THR A 231 -0.16 -19.93 -4.10
CA THR A 231 0.68 -20.14 -5.29
C THR A 231 1.41 -18.88 -5.74
N SER A 232 1.33 -17.80 -4.94
CA SER A 232 1.97 -16.52 -5.23
C SER A 232 3.12 -16.31 -4.24
N TRP A 233 4.27 -15.90 -4.76
CA TRP A 233 5.52 -15.84 -4.01
C TRP A 233 5.92 -14.40 -3.69
N VAL A 234 6.76 -14.22 -2.67
CA VAL A 234 7.18 -12.92 -2.15
C VAL A 234 8.31 -12.28 -2.96
N GLU A 235 8.89 -13.03 -3.92
CA GLU A 235 9.95 -12.56 -4.82
C GLU A 235 9.61 -11.22 -5.49
N ASP A 236 8.34 -10.94 -5.81
CA ASP A 236 7.89 -9.66 -6.39
C ASP A 236 7.79 -8.47 -5.40
N ILE A 237 7.96 -8.70 -4.10
CA ILE A 237 7.56 -7.76 -3.04
C ILE A 237 8.77 -7.12 -2.35
N ILE A 238 9.92 -7.80 -2.35
CA ILE A 238 11.18 -7.30 -1.80
C ILE A 238 12.15 -7.08 -2.95
N THR A 239 11.78 -6.23 -3.91
CA THR A 239 12.64 -5.91 -5.06
C THR A 239 12.68 -4.42 -5.30
N GLY A 240 13.86 -3.86 -5.51
CA GLY A 240 14.00 -2.47 -5.97
C GLY A 240 15.33 -1.79 -5.60
N SER A 241 15.48 -0.56 -6.05
CA SER A 241 16.65 0.31 -5.76
C SER A 241 16.82 0.67 -4.28
N THR A 242 15.83 0.33 -3.44
CA THR A 242 15.75 0.65 -2.02
C THR A 242 16.69 -0.17 -1.13
N HIS A 243 17.27 -1.26 -1.66
CA HIS A 243 18.17 -2.18 -0.97
C HIS A 243 19.46 -1.53 -0.48
N ASN A 244 19.95 -0.52 -1.21
CA ASN A 244 21.25 0.11 -0.95
C ASN A 244 21.32 0.93 0.35
N ASN A 245 20.24 1.05 1.13
CA ASN A 245 20.25 1.88 2.36
C ASN A 245 19.65 1.16 3.57
N ILE A 246 19.16 -0.08 3.39
CA ILE A 246 18.57 -0.84 4.47
C ILE A 246 19.67 -1.29 5.42
N THR A 247 19.54 -0.86 6.67
CA THR A 247 20.43 -1.24 7.77
C THR A 247 19.76 -2.20 8.76
N HIS A 248 18.42 -2.22 8.79
CA HIS A 248 17.65 -3.08 9.69
C HIS A 248 16.56 -3.82 8.93
N ALA A 249 16.58 -5.15 8.96
CA ALA A 249 15.55 -6.00 8.41
C ALA A 249 14.91 -6.85 9.50
N THR A 250 13.57 -6.87 9.54
CA THR A 250 12.80 -7.78 10.38
C THR A 250 11.96 -8.69 9.50
N LEU A 251 12.11 -10.00 9.68
CA LEU A 251 11.24 -11.00 9.10
C LEU A 251 10.41 -11.64 10.20
N ASP A 252 9.11 -11.55 10.03
CA ASP A 252 8.11 -12.11 10.93
C ASP A 252 7.23 -13.05 10.11
N VAL A 253 7.69 -14.30 9.97
CA VAL A 253 7.21 -15.20 8.94
C VAL A 253 6.64 -16.47 9.54
N ASP A 254 5.55 -16.93 8.96
CA ASP A 254 4.98 -18.24 9.25
C ASP A 254 5.82 -19.31 8.55
N TRP A 255 6.52 -20.15 9.32
CA TRP A 255 7.48 -21.13 8.77
C TRP A 255 6.80 -22.23 7.95
N ASP A 256 5.51 -22.48 8.20
CA ASP A 256 4.74 -23.53 7.53
C ASP A 256 4.32 -23.13 6.11
N SER A 257 4.46 -21.85 5.76
CA SER A 257 4.22 -21.30 4.42
C SER A 257 5.48 -20.59 3.94
N PRO A 258 6.46 -21.31 3.36
CA PRO A 258 7.74 -20.73 2.99
C PRO A 258 7.53 -19.58 2.00
N LEU A 259 7.93 -18.37 2.42
CA LEU A 259 7.81 -17.16 1.60
C LEU A 259 8.71 -17.19 0.36
N PHE A 260 9.77 -17.98 0.45
CA PHE A 260 10.83 -18.14 -0.52
C PHE A 260 10.85 -19.62 -0.92
N ARG A 261 10.86 -19.90 -2.23
CA ARG A 261 10.84 -21.27 -2.77
C ARG A 261 12.11 -22.05 -2.44
N GLY A 262 13.19 -21.34 -2.18
CA GLY A 262 14.46 -21.94 -1.84
C GLY A 262 15.57 -20.92 -1.72
N LYS A 263 16.78 -21.43 -1.80
CA LYS A 263 18.01 -20.66 -1.58
C LYS A 263 18.16 -19.44 -2.48
N ALA A 264 17.80 -19.57 -3.76
CA ALA A 264 17.98 -18.51 -4.75
C ALA A 264 17.20 -17.25 -4.37
N ASP A 265 15.93 -17.40 -3.98
CA ASP A 265 15.05 -16.28 -3.67
C ASP A 265 15.51 -15.52 -2.41
N TRP A 266 16.06 -16.22 -1.43
CA TRP A 266 16.67 -15.58 -0.25
C TRP A 266 17.91 -14.77 -0.61
N LEU A 267 18.80 -15.34 -1.44
CA LEU A 267 19.99 -14.65 -1.93
C LEU A 267 19.63 -13.44 -2.79
N GLU A 268 18.59 -13.54 -3.60
CA GLU A 268 18.09 -12.43 -4.42
C GLU A 268 17.52 -11.29 -3.55
N CYS A 269 16.79 -11.62 -2.48
CA CYS A 269 16.19 -10.61 -1.62
C CYS A 269 17.18 -9.96 -0.64
N PHE A 270 18.12 -10.72 -0.07
CA PHE A 270 19.00 -10.25 1.00
C PHE A 270 20.47 -10.13 0.62
N GLY A 271 20.92 -10.81 -0.43
CA GLY A 271 22.28 -10.68 -0.96
C GLY A 271 22.64 -9.24 -1.38
N PRO A 272 21.73 -8.46 -1.99
CA PRO A 272 21.98 -7.08 -2.40
C PRO A 272 21.93 -6.02 -1.29
N LEU A 273 22.02 -6.38 0.00
CA LEU A 273 21.92 -5.44 1.13
C LEU A 273 23.30 -5.14 1.76
N PRO A 274 24.14 -4.29 1.13
CA PRO A 274 25.54 -4.09 1.55
C PRO A 274 25.69 -3.41 2.92
N TYR A 275 24.66 -2.74 3.43
CA TYR A 275 24.68 -2.01 4.70
C TYR A 275 23.83 -2.66 5.79
N LEU A 276 23.37 -3.90 5.59
CA LEU A 276 22.54 -4.58 6.58
C LEU A 276 23.35 -4.84 7.86
N HIS A 277 22.91 -4.26 8.97
CA HIS A 277 23.52 -4.42 10.29
C HIS A 277 22.73 -5.32 11.22
N THR A 278 21.41 -5.27 11.10
CA THR A 278 20.52 -6.05 11.96
C THR A 278 19.57 -6.86 11.10
N LEU A 279 19.56 -8.17 11.33
CA LEU A 279 18.59 -9.09 10.76
C LEU A 279 17.87 -9.80 11.92
N MET A 280 16.59 -9.45 12.11
CA MET A 280 15.74 -10.12 13.10
C MET A 280 14.83 -11.12 12.39
N LEU A 281 14.87 -12.37 12.84
CA LEU A 281 14.00 -13.43 12.35
C LEU A 281 13.05 -13.86 13.46
N THR A 282 11.76 -13.84 13.18
CA THR A 282 10.67 -14.21 14.10
C THR A 282 9.69 -15.11 13.35
N GLY A 283 9.14 -16.10 14.05
CA GLY A 283 8.14 -17.00 13.49
C GLY A 283 7.58 -17.95 14.56
N PRO A 284 6.63 -18.82 14.19
CA PRO A 284 6.00 -19.74 15.13
C PRO A 284 7.02 -20.68 15.77
N PRO A 285 6.75 -21.17 17.00
CA PRO A 285 7.60 -22.17 17.63
C PRO A 285 7.67 -23.39 16.72
N MET A 286 8.88 -23.75 16.26
CA MET A 286 9.05 -25.05 15.62
C MET A 286 8.66 -26.13 16.63
N GLU A 287 7.88 -27.11 16.19
CA GLU A 287 7.72 -28.34 16.94
C GLU A 287 9.09 -29.02 17.04
N THR A 288 9.84 -28.77 18.12
CA THR A 288 11.09 -29.48 18.35
C THR A 288 10.77 -30.92 18.72
N PRO A 289 11.46 -31.92 18.13
CA PRO A 289 11.56 -33.23 18.74
C PRO A 289 12.13 -33.04 20.14
N VAL A 290 11.44 -33.61 21.13
CA VAL A 290 11.84 -33.57 22.54
C VAL A 290 13.20 -34.23 22.68
N HIS A 291 14.31 -33.49 22.70
CA HIS A 291 15.52 -33.82 23.46
C HIS A 291 16.37 -32.57 23.69
N THR A 292 16.59 -32.28 24.97
CA THR A 292 17.41 -31.22 25.54
C THR A 292 18.88 -31.28 25.10
N VAL A 293 19.47 -30.11 24.83
CA VAL A 293 20.78 -29.58 25.26
C VAL A 293 21.35 -28.68 24.15
N VAL A 294 21.78 -27.48 24.56
CA VAL A 294 22.11 -26.30 23.74
C VAL A 294 20.87 -25.64 23.13
N GLN A 295 20.66 -24.35 23.41
CA GLN A 295 19.79 -23.48 22.62
C GLN A 295 20.44 -23.30 21.24
N GLN A 296 20.54 -24.39 20.48
CA GLN A 296 20.87 -24.32 19.07
C GLN A 296 19.73 -23.57 18.41
N LEU A 297 20.11 -22.54 17.68
CA LEU A 297 19.25 -21.88 16.72
C LEU A 297 18.77 -22.95 15.73
N VAL A 298 17.61 -23.57 15.99
CA VAL A 298 16.99 -24.44 15.00
C VAL A 298 16.35 -23.51 14.00
N LEU A 299 17.12 -23.11 13.00
CA LEU A 299 16.58 -22.59 11.75
C LEU A 299 16.17 -23.79 10.89
N PRO A 300 15.15 -23.66 10.03
CA PRO A 300 14.92 -24.69 9.02
C PRO A 300 16.22 -24.92 8.25
N ALA A 301 16.56 -26.17 7.94
CA ALA A 301 17.85 -26.51 7.32
C ALA A 301 18.15 -25.64 6.08
N HIS A 302 17.12 -25.32 5.29
CA HIS A 302 17.24 -24.45 4.12
C HIS A 302 17.67 -23.01 4.46
N MET A 303 17.26 -22.46 5.61
CA MET A 303 17.69 -21.12 6.05
C MET A 303 19.11 -21.11 6.61
N ALA A 304 19.50 -22.14 7.34
CA ALA A 304 20.87 -22.26 7.84
C ALA A 304 21.86 -22.36 6.68
N THR A 305 21.55 -23.19 5.67
CA THR A 305 22.35 -23.30 4.45
C THR A 305 22.41 -21.99 3.66
N VAL A 306 21.29 -21.27 3.54
CA VAL A 306 21.26 -19.94 2.90
C VAL A 306 22.15 -18.94 3.62
N LEU A 307 22.08 -18.86 4.95
CA LEU A 307 22.90 -17.94 5.73
C LEU A 307 24.39 -18.29 5.61
N ASP A 308 24.75 -19.57 5.74
CA ASP A 308 26.13 -20.03 5.60
C ASP A 308 26.69 -19.78 4.19
N GLU A 309 25.86 -19.85 3.16
CA GLU A 309 26.28 -19.60 1.78
C GLU A 309 26.26 -18.13 1.38
N MET A 310 25.31 -17.32 1.86
CA MET A 310 25.35 -15.84 1.77
C MET A 310 26.70 -15.31 2.29
N VAL A 311 27.14 -15.91 3.40
CA VAL A 311 28.42 -15.67 4.07
C VAL A 311 29.62 -16.15 3.24
N SER A 312 29.43 -17.13 2.35
CA SER A 312 30.48 -17.66 1.44
C SER A 312 30.55 -16.97 0.07
N THR A 313 29.42 -16.45 -0.45
CA THR A 313 29.30 -15.84 -1.78
C THR A 313 29.44 -14.32 -1.79
N ALA A 314 29.20 -13.66 -0.65
CA ALA A 314 29.63 -12.28 -0.49
C ALA A 314 31.15 -12.25 -0.48
N ASP A 315 31.77 -11.57 -1.44
CA ASP A 315 33.23 -11.42 -1.65
C ASP A 315 34.01 -10.84 -0.44
N VAL A 316 33.33 -10.67 0.69
CA VAL A 316 33.82 -10.20 1.99
C VAL A 316 34.24 -11.37 2.90
N GLY A 317 33.98 -12.62 2.50
CA GLY A 317 34.30 -13.83 3.25
C GLY A 317 33.48 -13.97 4.56
N VAL A 318 33.57 -15.15 5.17
CA VAL A 318 32.79 -15.52 6.38
C VAL A 318 32.96 -14.51 7.53
N VAL A 319 34.14 -13.89 7.60
CA VAL A 319 34.51 -12.92 8.63
C VAL A 319 33.90 -11.55 8.36
N GLY A 320 33.76 -11.15 7.09
CA GLY A 320 33.23 -9.84 6.69
C GLY A 320 31.72 -9.69 6.88
N TRP A 321 30.96 -10.76 6.65
CA TRP A 321 29.51 -10.72 6.89
C TRP A 321 29.16 -10.77 8.39
N ARG A 322 29.93 -11.52 9.18
CA ARG A 322 29.82 -11.55 10.65
C ARG A 322 30.23 -10.23 11.33
N THR A 323 31.03 -9.39 10.67
CA THR A 323 31.29 -8.01 11.13
C THR A 323 30.26 -7.01 10.62
N LEU A 324 29.57 -7.29 9.51
CA LEU A 324 28.53 -6.42 8.95
C LEU A 324 27.19 -6.56 9.67
N VAL A 325 26.73 -7.79 9.92
CA VAL A 325 25.54 -8.08 10.74
C VAL A 325 26.00 -8.31 12.18
N SER A 326 26.04 -7.25 12.98
CA SER A 326 26.49 -7.32 14.37
C SER A 326 25.57 -8.16 15.25
N ASP A 327 24.28 -8.22 14.89
CA ASP A 327 23.23 -8.80 15.72
C ASP A 327 22.20 -9.55 14.88
N VAL A 328 22.27 -10.89 14.92
CA VAL A 328 21.18 -11.77 14.48
C VAL A 328 20.40 -12.19 15.72
N HIS A 329 19.17 -11.72 15.82
CA HIS A 329 18.26 -12.12 16.89
C HIS A 329 17.16 -13.02 16.34
N VAL A 330 17.08 -14.24 16.86
CA VAL A 330 15.92 -15.11 16.68
C VAL A 330 15.12 -15.06 17.96
N ARG A 331 13.91 -14.50 17.89
CA ARG A 331 13.00 -14.44 19.04
C ARG A 331 11.85 -15.41 18.85
N ARG A 332 11.62 -16.22 19.88
CA ARG A 332 10.44 -17.07 20.00
C ARG A 332 9.27 -16.20 20.46
N LEU A 333 8.16 -16.21 19.73
CA LEU A 333 6.91 -15.64 20.21
C LEU A 333 6.29 -16.65 21.20
N ALA A 334 6.01 -16.17 22.41
CA ALA A 334 5.50 -16.97 23.53
C ALA A 334 4.01 -17.29 23.38
#